data_AF-A0A7S0GZ29-F1
#
_entry.id   AF-A0A7S0GZ29-F1
#
_cell.length_a   1.000
_cell.length_b   1.000
_cell.length_c   1.000
_cell.angle_alpha   90.00
_cell.angle_beta   90.00
_cell.angle_gamma   90.00
#
_symmetry.space_group_name_H-M   'P 1'
#
loop_
_entity.id
_entity.type
_entity.pdbx_description
1 polymer ?
#
loop_
_entity_poly.entity_id
_entity_poly.type
_entity_poly.pdbx_seq_one_letter_code
_entity_poly.pdbx_strand_id
1 'polypeptide(L)'
;DDVAVGWQTAYHALLLVEKMSASCPKALESESNVDDAFAAVSKTPFGKAEDARLDHPDAPWRAAQALLQHRHQWVQQAAARVVGRYLAAHGAAMAREMTSLTCAKSKADDALSSRETSFLARPVSLETVARASVAVLEQGAGAGAAELDEGLAEQTVKNLTFASAVLLRAAPSDADAASQDAEDASESSDDEIDDAEDGRTRANGRETNDAGDASTETRVKRPPLPWLFRRVGKVGAGGVGAARAGALKFTAALGSGLGANGFARNPSVAAPLLLPAALCVDDAVKGVDEAHRDLAAQVLEVLRDAMPGDLFSRASAETRARIVGRRDARRKRKALEAVTDPERAARAKIVKSQKRAAARKRRVGEFRAGKGSGPEGAKKRARDV
;
A
#
# COMPACT_ATOMS: atom_id res chain seq x y z
N ASP A 1 -0.35 16.16 17.35
CA ASP A 1 -1.01 16.11 16.04
C ASP A 1 -2.19 17.09 15.87
N ASP A 2 -2.13 18.30 16.45
CA ASP A 2 -3.20 19.32 16.34
C ASP A 2 -3.08 20.26 15.12
N VAL A 3 -2.24 19.92 14.13
CA VAL A 3 -1.88 20.85 13.04
C VAL A 3 -2.82 20.73 11.83
N ALA A 4 -3.66 19.69 11.74
CA ALA A 4 -4.57 19.50 10.62
C ALA A 4 -5.87 20.30 10.82
N VAL A 5 -5.91 21.57 10.40
CA VAL A 5 -7.11 22.41 10.49
C VAL A 5 -8.32 21.70 9.87
N GLY A 6 -9.44 21.64 10.60
CA GLY A 6 -10.71 21.08 10.11
C GLY A 6 -10.85 19.55 10.17
N TRP A 7 -9.91 18.84 10.79
CA TRP A 7 -9.97 17.37 10.88
C TRP A 7 -11.22 16.87 11.61
N GLN A 8 -11.69 17.60 12.65
CA GLN A 8 -12.90 17.24 13.40
C GLN A 8 -14.13 17.25 12.50
N THR A 9 -14.27 18.30 11.68
CA THR A 9 -15.39 18.43 10.74
C THR A 9 -15.40 17.30 9.73
N ALA A 10 -14.25 17.00 9.11
CA ALA A 10 -14.12 15.88 8.19
C ALA A 10 -14.44 14.54 8.86
N TYR A 11 -13.94 14.32 10.08
CA TYR A 11 -14.19 13.11 10.86
C TYR A 11 -15.68 12.93 11.18
N HIS A 12 -16.35 13.95 11.71
CA HIS A 12 -17.77 13.87 12.05
C HIS A 12 -18.66 13.73 10.81
N ALA A 13 -18.31 14.38 9.70
CA ALA A 13 -19.02 14.20 8.43
C ALA A 13 -18.92 12.74 7.93
N LEU A 14 -17.72 12.14 7.97
CA LEU A 14 -17.53 10.74 7.60
C LEU A 14 -18.29 9.78 8.52
N LEU A 15 -18.33 10.04 9.82
CA LEU A 15 -19.13 9.24 10.76
C LEU A 15 -20.64 9.33 10.45
N LEU A 16 -21.12 10.49 10.01
CA LEU A 16 -22.52 10.64 9.61
C LEU A 16 -22.81 9.80 8.36
N VAL A 17 -21.97 9.89 7.33
CA VAL A 17 -22.07 9.06 6.12
C VAL A 17 -22.02 7.57 6.47
N GLU A 18 -21.13 7.19 7.37
CA GLU A 18 -21.02 5.82 7.87
C GLU A 18 -22.34 5.35 8.50
N LYS A 19 -22.92 6.14 9.42
CA LYS A 19 -24.19 5.81 10.08
C LYS A 19 -25.37 5.80 9.12
N MET A 20 -25.42 6.74 8.18
CA MET A 20 -26.45 6.81 7.14
C MET A 20 -26.41 5.58 6.26
N SER A 21 -25.22 5.18 5.79
CA SER A 21 -25.06 3.96 4.98
C SER A 21 -25.47 2.69 5.73
N ALA A 22 -25.32 2.67 7.07
CA ALA A 22 -25.72 1.55 7.91
C ALA A 22 -27.24 1.48 8.14
N SER A 23 -27.84 2.62 8.44
CA SER A 23 -29.20 2.69 8.99
C SER A 23 -30.24 2.99 7.92
N CYS A 24 -29.87 3.78 6.91
CA CYS A 24 -30.77 4.31 5.88
C CYS A 24 -30.05 4.34 4.51
N PRO A 25 -29.64 3.18 3.94
CA PRO A 25 -28.85 3.15 2.70
C PRO A 25 -29.56 3.86 1.52
N LYS A 26 -30.89 3.74 1.44
CA LYS A 26 -31.72 4.40 0.41
C LYS A 26 -31.58 5.93 0.39
N ALA A 27 -31.23 6.55 1.51
CA ALA A 27 -31.06 8.00 1.61
C ALA A 27 -29.77 8.49 0.91
N LEU A 28 -28.81 7.60 0.65
CA LEU A 28 -27.58 7.91 -0.10
C LEU A 28 -27.73 7.62 -1.61
N GLU A 29 -28.84 7.01 -2.00
CA GLU A 29 -29.15 6.63 -3.39
C GLU A 29 -30.23 7.54 -4.01
N SER A 30 -30.98 8.29 -3.19
CA SER A 30 -32.08 9.12 -3.66
C SER A 30 -31.58 10.42 -4.30
N GLU A 31 -31.72 10.51 -5.62
CA GLU A 31 -31.69 11.78 -6.39
C GLU A 31 -33.00 12.55 -6.19
N SER A 32 -33.37 12.87 -4.95
CA SER A 32 -34.44 13.86 -4.76
C SER A 32 -33.89 15.23 -5.12
N ASN A 33 -34.54 15.94 -6.05
CA ASN A 33 -34.25 17.35 -6.29
C ASN A 33 -34.21 18.09 -4.96
N VAL A 34 -33.06 18.70 -4.66
CA VAL A 34 -32.91 19.58 -3.52
C VAL A 34 -33.96 20.67 -3.66
N ASP A 35 -34.81 20.85 -2.66
CA ASP A 35 -35.88 21.85 -2.68
C ASP A 35 -35.26 23.23 -3.03
N ASP A 36 -35.85 23.97 -3.97
CA ASP A 36 -35.29 25.22 -4.50
C ASP A 36 -35.02 26.24 -3.37
N ALA A 37 -35.79 26.15 -2.28
CA ALA A 37 -35.60 26.92 -1.06
C ALA A 37 -34.32 26.55 -0.29
N PHE A 38 -33.94 25.28 -0.24
CA PHE A 38 -32.68 24.83 0.37
C PHE A 38 -31.48 25.16 -0.52
N ALA A 39 -31.60 24.96 -1.84
CA ALA A 39 -30.57 25.33 -2.82
C ALA A 39 -30.27 26.84 -2.85
N ALA A 40 -31.24 27.69 -2.48
CA ALA A 40 -31.02 29.13 -2.32
C ALA A 40 -30.19 29.50 -1.08
N VAL A 41 -30.27 28.69 -0.01
CA VAL A 41 -29.60 28.89 1.29
C VAL A 41 -28.24 28.20 1.34
N SER A 42 -28.08 27.06 0.66
CA SER A 42 -26.87 26.24 0.66
C SER A 42 -25.75 26.77 -0.24
N LYS A 43 -26.00 27.84 -1.02
CA LYS A 43 -24.99 28.44 -1.92
C LYS A 43 -23.71 28.71 -1.15
N THR A 44 -22.74 27.86 -1.41
CA THR A 44 -21.42 28.03 -0.84
C THR A 44 -20.75 29.22 -1.55
N PRO A 45 -19.67 29.80 -1.02
CA PRO A 45 -18.91 30.82 -1.76
C PRO A 45 -18.30 30.29 -3.08
N PHE A 46 -18.44 29.00 -3.36
CA PHE A 46 -18.01 28.32 -4.56
C PHE A 46 -19.08 28.42 -5.66
N GLY A 47 -18.67 28.50 -6.93
CA GLY A 47 -19.60 28.75 -8.04
C GLY A 47 -20.59 27.60 -8.30
N LYS A 48 -21.64 27.87 -9.08
CA LYS A 48 -22.74 26.91 -9.41
C LYS A 48 -22.29 25.52 -9.86
N ALA A 49 -21.15 25.42 -10.54
CA ALA A 49 -20.62 24.14 -11.01
C ALA A 49 -20.01 23.28 -9.90
N GLU A 50 -19.49 23.90 -8.83
CA GLU A 50 -18.97 23.19 -7.67
C GLU A 50 -20.11 22.78 -6.74
N ASP A 51 -21.13 23.63 -6.56
CA ASP A 51 -22.36 23.28 -5.83
C ASP A 51 -23.03 22.04 -6.45
N ALA A 52 -23.21 22.02 -7.79
CA ALA A 52 -23.78 20.86 -8.49
C ALA A 52 -22.95 19.57 -8.34
N ARG A 53 -21.63 19.68 -8.12
CA ARG A 53 -20.76 18.52 -7.84
C ARG A 53 -20.90 18.03 -6.42
N LEU A 54 -21.19 18.91 -5.47
CA LEU A 54 -21.41 18.58 -4.05
C LEU A 54 -22.78 17.95 -3.81
N ASP A 55 -23.79 18.36 -4.58
CA ASP A 55 -25.17 17.84 -4.50
C ASP A 55 -25.34 16.47 -5.18
N HIS A 56 -24.32 15.97 -5.87
CA HIS A 56 -24.37 14.67 -6.55
C HIS A 56 -24.38 13.52 -5.52
N PRO A 57 -25.21 12.45 -5.68
CA PRO A 57 -25.29 11.32 -4.73
C PRO A 57 -23.94 10.62 -4.50
N ASP A 58 -23.08 10.60 -5.52
CA ASP A 58 -21.70 10.11 -5.45
C ASP A 58 -20.69 10.97 -4.67
N ALA A 59 -21.01 12.24 -4.37
CA ALA A 59 -20.05 13.17 -3.77
C ALA A 59 -19.48 12.70 -2.42
N PRO A 60 -20.29 12.14 -1.48
CA PRO A 60 -19.78 11.62 -0.21
C PRO A 60 -18.76 10.49 -0.39
N TRP A 61 -18.97 9.61 -1.39
CA TRP A 61 -18.10 8.49 -1.68
C TRP A 61 -16.77 8.94 -2.30
N ARG A 62 -16.82 9.91 -3.24
CA ARG A 62 -15.61 10.53 -3.83
C ARG A 62 -14.79 11.26 -2.76
N ALA A 63 -15.45 12.02 -1.90
CA ALA A 63 -14.82 12.72 -0.78
C ALA A 63 -14.16 11.74 0.20
N ALA A 64 -14.85 10.65 0.56
CA ALA A 64 -14.28 9.60 1.41
C ALA A 64 -13.03 8.96 0.79
N GLN A 65 -13.03 8.66 -0.52
CA GLN A 65 -11.82 8.16 -1.19
C GLN A 65 -10.65 9.15 -1.12
N ALA A 66 -10.90 10.43 -1.36
CA ALA A 66 -9.86 11.46 -1.28
C ALA A 66 -9.26 11.57 0.14
N LEU A 67 -10.11 11.42 1.17
CA LEU A 67 -9.72 11.49 2.58
C LEU A 67 -8.93 10.26 3.08
N LEU A 68 -8.79 9.19 2.29
CA LEU A 68 -7.90 8.06 2.63
C LEU A 68 -6.43 8.49 2.81
N GLN A 69 -6.00 9.55 2.12
CA GLN A 69 -4.65 10.09 2.20
C GLN A 69 -4.54 11.28 3.17
N HIS A 70 -5.57 11.55 3.97
CA HIS A 70 -5.58 12.64 4.93
C HIS A 70 -4.45 12.48 5.96
N ARG A 71 -3.92 13.57 6.54
CA ARG A 71 -2.79 13.47 7.49
C ARG A 71 -3.15 12.86 8.84
N HIS A 72 -4.40 13.02 9.26
CA HIS A 72 -4.89 12.58 10.56
C HIS A 72 -5.49 11.17 10.50
N GLN A 73 -4.99 10.23 11.31
CA GLN A 73 -5.37 8.82 11.27
C GLN A 73 -6.85 8.57 11.55
N TRP A 74 -7.49 9.34 12.44
CA TRP A 74 -8.95 9.17 12.68
C TRP A 74 -9.79 9.48 11.44
N VAL A 75 -9.37 10.47 10.63
CA VAL A 75 -10.04 10.80 9.36
C VAL A 75 -9.78 9.70 8.34
N GLN A 76 -8.54 9.23 8.21
CA GLN A 76 -8.20 8.10 7.35
C GLN A 76 -9.01 6.85 7.71
N GLN A 77 -9.18 6.56 9.00
CA GLN A 77 -9.89 5.39 9.49
C GLN A 77 -11.38 5.49 9.18
N ALA A 78 -12.00 6.64 9.46
CA ALA A 78 -13.40 6.88 9.11
C ALA A 78 -13.61 6.78 7.59
N ALA A 79 -12.72 7.38 6.80
CA ALA A 79 -12.74 7.30 5.34
C ALA A 79 -12.60 5.86 4.85
N ALA A 80 -11.68 5.08 5.42
CA ALA A 80 -11.46 3.69 5.08
C ALA A 80 -12.69 2.82 5.38
N ARG A 81 -13.42 3.09 6.47
CA ARG A 81 -14.69 2.39 6.77
C ARG A 81 -15.78 2.76 5.76
N VAL A 82 -15.95 4.05 5.45
CA VAL A 82 -16.94 4.51 4.46
C VAL A 82 -16.66 3.90 3.08
N VAL A 83 -15.41 3.95 2.62
CA VAL A 83 -14.99 3.30 1.37
C VAL A 83 -15.21 1.79 1.43
N GLY A 84 -14.89 1.14 2.56
CA GLY A 84 -15.10 -0.29 2.75
C GLY A 84 -16.57 -0.69 2.63
N ARG A 85 -17.49 0.12 3.16
CA ARG A 85 -18.94 -0.10 3.01
C ARG A 85 -19.40 0.05 1.57
N TYR A 86 -18.88 1.06 0.87
CA TYR A 86 -19.17 1.23 -0.55
C TYR A 86 -18.70 0.02 -1.36
N LEU A 87 -17.48 -0.49 -1.09
CA LEU A 87 -16.97 -1.70 -1.71
C LEU A 87 -17.80 -2.94 -1.35
N ALA A 88 -18.30 -3.06 -0.13
CA ALA A 88 -19.16 -4.17 0.26
C ALA A 88 -20.51 -4.16 -0.51
N ALA A 89 -21.11 -2.99 -0.69
CA ALA A 89 -22.38 -2.84 -1.40
C ALA A 89 -22.24 -3.01 -2.92
N HIS A 90 -21.21 -2.41 -3.53
CA HIS A 90 -21.07 -2.33 -4.99
C HIS A 90 -20.02 -3.27 -5.57
N GLY A 91 -19.19 -3.88 -4.71
CA GLY A 91 -17.98 -4.62 -5.10
C GLY A 91 -18.25 -5.79 -6.04
N ALA A 92 -19.34 -6.54 -5.82
CA ALA A 92 -19.70 -7.65 -6.70
C ALA A 92 -20.04 -7.19 -8.12
N ALA A 93 -20.71 -6.05 -8.27
CA ALA A 93 -20.98 -5.43 -9.56
C ALA A 93 -19.68 -4.97 -10.22
N MET A 94 -18.78 -4.31 -9.47
CA MET A 94 -17.46 -3.91 -9.96
C MET A 94 -16.66 -5.08 -10.49
N ALA A 95 -16.62 -6.17 -9.74
CA ALA A 95 -15.86 -7.34 -10.10
C ALA A 95 -16.41 -8.03 -11.35
N ARG A 96 -17.72 -7.99 -11.60
CA ARG A 96 -18.35 -8.55 -12.81
C ARG A 96 -18.10 -7.68 -14.03
N GLU A 97 -18.33 -6.37 -13.89
CA GLU A 97 -18.12 -5.40 -14.97
C GLU A 97 -16.66 -5.39 -15.42
N MET A 98 -15.71 -5.35 -14.48
CA MET A 98 -14.29 -5.29 -14.80
C MET A 98 -13.81 -6.56 -15.54
N THR A 99 -14.26 -7.74 -15.11
CA THR A 99 -13.98 -9.00 -15.82
C THR A 99 -14.65 -9.03 -17.20
N SER A 100 -15.86 -8.47 -17.33
CA SER A 100 -16.56 -8.46 -18.61
C SER A 100 -15.91 -7.48 -19.61
N LEU A 101 -15.42 -6.33 -19.14
CA LEU A 101 -14.67 -5.36 -19.98
C LEU A 101 -13.41 -6.01 -20.56
N THR A 102 -12.71 -6.82 -19.76
CA THR A 102 -11.48 -7.48 -20.18
C THR A 102 -11.72 -8.65 -21.15
N CYS A 103 -12.86 -9.35 -21.06
CA CYS A 103 -13.24 -10.38 -22.03
C CYS A 103 -13.78 -9.80 -23.35
N ALA A 104 -14.43 -8.63 -23.31
CA ALA A 104 -15.02 -7.97 -24.47
C ALA A 104 -13.98 -7.39 -25.44
N LYS A 105 -12.73 -7.17 -24.99
CA LYS A 105 -11.61 -6.71 -25.82
C LYS A 105 -11.28 -7.56 -27.06
N SER A 106 -11.91 -8.72 -27.20
CA SER A 106 -11.79 -9.59 -28.39
C SER A 106 -12.78 -9.26 -29.52
N LYS A 107 -13.83 -8.45 -29.29
CA LYS A 107 -14.83 -8.08 -30.32
C LYS A 107 -15.44 -6.68 -30.07
N ALA A 108 -15.15 -5.77 -31.01
CA ALA A 108 -15.76 -4.44 -31.26
C ALA A 108 -15.31 -3.25 -30.38
N ASP A 109 -14.71 -2.23 -31.03
CA ASP A 109 -14.10 -1.05 -30.42
C ASP A 109 -15.10 0.04 -29.95
N ASP A 110 -16.28 0.16 -30.56
CA ASP A 110 -17.22 1.26 -30.24
C ASP A 110 -18.06 1.06 -28.97
N ALA A 111 -18.45 -0.19 -28.64
CA ALA A 111 -19.25 -0.48 -27.44
C ALA A 111 -18.40 -0.47 -26.15
N LEU A 112 -17.10 -0.71 -26.27
CA LEU A 112 -16.14 -0.76 -25.16
C LEU A 112 -15.95 0.61 -24.51
N SER A 113 -15.85 1.67 -25.30
CA SER A 113 -15.69 3.06 -24.82
C SER A 113 -16.84 3.51 -23.91
N SER A 114 -18.08 3.16 -24.25
CA SER A 114 -19.27 3.49 -23.42
C SER A 114 -19.31 2.78 -22.06
N ARG A 115 -18.69 1.60 -21.96
CA ARG A 115 -18.72 0.77 -20.76
C ARG A 115 -17.47 0.97 -19.88
N GLU A 116 -16.34 1.30 -20.50
CA GLU A 116 -15.14 1.81 -19.82
C GLU A 116 -15.40 3.18 -19.19
N THR A 117 -16.11 4.09 -19.88
CA THR A 117 -16.53 5.38 -19.31
C THR A 117 -17.46 5.20 -18.10
N SER A 118 -18.38 4.24 -18.11
CA SER A 118 -19.24 3.91 -16.96
C SER A 118 -18.47 3.35 -15.75
N PHE A 119 -17.46 2.50 -15.98
CA PHE A 119 -16.61 1.97 -14.90
C PHE A 119 -15.72 3.06 -14.28
N LEU A 120 -15.19 3.96 -15.10
CA LEU A 120 -14.40 5.12 -14.67
C LEU A 120 -15.26 6.23 -14.04
N ALA A 121 -16.56 6.29 -14.34
CA ALA A 121 -17.49 7.27 -13.77
C ALA A 121 -17.87 6.99 -12.31
N ARG A 122 -17.57 5.77 -11.80
CA ARG A 122 -17.87 5.41 -10.42
C ARG A 122 -17.21 6.34 -9.41
N PRO A 123 -17.88 6.63 -8.28
CA PRO A 123 -17.30 7.47 -7.24
C PRO A 123 -16.00 6.94 -6.65
N VAL A 124 -15.88 5.61 -6.58
CA VAL A 124 -14.72 4.94 -5.99
C VAL A 124 -14.01 4.09 -7.04
N SER A 125 -12.71 4.36 -7.23
CA SER A 125 -11.80 3.65 -8.12
C SER A 125 -10.95 2.67 -7.33
N LEU A 126 -10.96 1.40 -7.75
CA LEU A 126 -10.19 0.34 -7.12
C LEU A 126 -8.68 0.61 -7.16
N GLU A 127 -8.19 1.22 -8.23
CA GLU A 127 -6.78 1.59 -8.37
C GLU A 127 -6.38 2.65 -7.35
N THR A 128 -7.21 3.69 -7.20
CA THR A 128 -6.99 4.75 -6.22
C THR A 128 -7.08 4.22 -4.80
N VAL A 129 -8.06 3.35 -4.50
CA VAL A 129 -8.17 2.68 -3.20
C VAL A 129 -6.93 1.84 -2.91
N ALA A 130 -6.44 1.07 -3.86
CA ALA A 130 -5.24 0.25 -3.69
C ALA A 130 -4.00 1.11 -3.42
N ARG A 131 -3.79 2.18 -4.22
CA ARG A 131 -2.68 3.13 -4.01
C ARG A 131 -2.77 3.84 -2.65
N ALA A 132 -3.94 4.34 -2.28
CA ALA A 132 -4.15 5.01 -1.02
C ALA A 132 -3.94 4.06 0.18
N SER A 133 -4.40 2.82 0.06
CA SER A 133 -4.21 1.82 1.12
C SER A 133 -2.74 1.46 1.33
N VAL A 134 -1.98 1.31 0.23
CA VAL A 134 -0.52 1.15 0.31
C VAL A 134 0.13 2.37 0.95
N ALA A 135 -0.26 3.58 0.55
CA ALA A 135 0.28 4.81 1.12
C ALA A 135 -0.01 4.94 2.64
N VAL A 136 -1.17 4.47 3.11
CA VAL A 136 -1.47 4.38 4.55
C VAL A 136 -0.50 3.43 5.25
N LEU A 137 -0.32 2.21 4.74
CA LEU A 137 0.61 1.24 5.32
C LEU A 137 2.07 1.74 5.32
N GLU A 138 2.47 2.50 4.30
CA GLU A 138 3.82 3.07 4.18
C GLU A 138 4.14 4.14 5.22
N GLN A 139 3.13 4.75 5.85
CA GLN A 139 3.36 5.69 6.97
C GLN A 139 4.08 5.00 8.13
N GLY A 140 3.90 3.70 8.30
CA GLY A 140 4.61 2.91 9.29
C GLY A 140 5.97 2.37 8.83
N ALA A 141 6.50 2.78 7.66
CA ALA A 141 7.77 2.28 7.13
C ALA A 141 8.83 3.37 6.93
N GLY A 142 10.10 3.04 7.19
CA GLY A 142 11.24 3.92 6.93
C GLY A 142 11.65 4.83 8.10
N ALA A 143 12.50 5.83 7.82
CA ALA A 143 13.22 6.62 8.83
C ALA A 143 12.33 7.59 9.67
N GLY A 144 11.04 7.69 9.34
CA GLY A 144 10.04 8.49 10.06
C GLY A 144 8.75 7.72 10.31
N ALA A 145 8.85 6.40 10.45
CA ALA A 145 7.71 5.51 10.65
C ALA A 145 6.83 5.97 11.82
N ALA A 146 5.56 6.23 11.53
CA ALA A 146 4.52 6.47 12.51
C ALA A 146 3.84 5.15 12.88
N GLU A 147 3.54 4.96 14.15
CA GLU A 147 2.71 3.83 14.57
C GLU A 147 1.29 4.03 14.01
N LEU A 148 0.80 3.03 13.28
CA LEU A 148 -0.56 3.04 12.74
C LEU A 148 -1.52 2.48 13.78
N ASP A 149 -2.67 3.13 13.93
CA ASP A 149 -3.81 2.56 14.65
C ASP A 149 -4.18 1.17 14.09
N GLU A 150 -4.43 0.21 14.97
CA GLU A 150 -4.71 -1.17 14.57
C GLU A 150 -6.01 -1.28 13.77
N GLY A 151 -7.04 -0.53 14.15
CA GLY A 151 -8.32 -0.51 13.44
C GLY A 151 -8.20 0.16 12.06
N LEU A 152 -7.35 1.18 11.92
CA LEU A 152 -7.01 1.76 10.61
C LEU A 152 -6.28 0.73 9.73
N ALA A 153 -5.26 0.06 10.26
CA ALA A 153 -4.51 -0.94 9.52
C ALA A 153 -5.41 -2.10 9.06
N GLU A 154 -6.27 -2.60 9.94
CA GLU A 154 -7.20 -3.69 9.62
C GLU A 154 -8.15 -3.32 8.48
N GLN A 155 -8.79 -2.14 8.56
CA GLN A 155 -9.72 -1.71 7.52
C GLN A 155 -9.01 -1.43 6.19
N THR A 156 -7.79 -0.89 6.25
CA THR A 156 -6.93 -0.66 5.09
C THR A 156 -6.60 -1.98 4.38
N VAL A 157 -6.26 -3.02 5.14
CA VAL A 157 -5.98 -4.36 4.59
C VAL A 157 -7.21 -4.97 3.93
N LYS A 158 -8.40 -4.85 4.54
CA LYS A 158 -9.65 -5.33 3.93
C LYS A 158 -9.90 -4.67 2.57
N ASN A 159 -9.81 -3.34 2.52
CA ASN A 159 -10.00 -2.57 1.30
C ASN A 159 -8.96 -2.91 0.23
N LEU A 160 -7.68 -2.99 0.61
CA LEU A 160 -6.57 -3.34 -0.29
C LEU A 160 -6.71 -4.75 -0.84
N THR A 161 -7.11 -5.73 -0.01
CA THR A 161 -7.30 -7.13 -0.41
C THR A 161 -8.40 -7.22 -1.45
N PHE A 162 -9.55 -6.58 -1.20
CA PHE A 162 -10.66 -6.54 -2.15
C PHE A 162 -10.24 -5.91 -3.48
N ALA A 163 -9.65 -4.70 -3.44
CA ALA A 163 -9.23 -3.99 -4.63
C ALA A 163 -8.20 -4.81 -5.44
N SER A 164 -7.20 -5.38 -4.77
CA SER A 164 -6.16 -6.19 -5.42
C SER A 164 -6.73 -7.46 -6.06
N ALA A 165 -7.65 -8.16 -5.37
CA ALA A 165 -8.27 -9.37 -5.90
C ALA A 165 -9.08 -9.08 -7.18
N VAL A 166 -9.86 -7.98 -7.19
CA VAL A 166 -10.62 -7.58 -8.37
C VAL A 166 -9.70 -7.15 -9.51
N LEU A 167 -8.68 -6.33 -9.22
CA LEU A 167 -7.69 -5.89 -10.21
C LEU A 167 -6.92 -7.06 -10.81
N LEU A 168 -6.53 -8.06 -10.01
CA LEU A 168 -5.85 -9.28 -10.47
C LEU A 168 -6.71 -10.14 -11.38
N ARG A 169 -8.01 -10.25 -11.08
CA ARG A 169 -8.94 -11.03 -11.90
C ARG A 169 -9.24 -10.35 -13.23
N ALA A 170 -9.16 -9.01 -13.27
CA ALA A 170 -9.30 -8.22 -14.48
C ALA A 170 -8.00 -8.12 -15.30
N ALA A 171 -6.83 -8.23 -14.67
CA ALA A 171 -5.57 -8.24 -15.40
C ALA A 171 -5.51 -9.40 -16.41
N PRO A 172 -4.86 -9.24 -17.57
CA PRO A 172 -4.62 -10.36 -18.49
C PRO A 172 -3.95 -11.53 -17.75
N SER A 173 -4.23 -12.77 -18.18
CA SER A 173 -3.53 -13.94 -17.65
C SER A 173 -2.04 -13.82 -17.96
N ASP A 174 -1.16 -14.46 -17.19
CA ASP A 174 0.28 -14.45 -17.51
C ASP A 174 0.55 -15.04 -18.90
N ALA A 175 -0.26 -16.02 -19.34
CA ALA A 175 -0.21 -16.57 -20.69
C ALA A 175 -0.56 -15.53 -21.76
N ASP A 176 -1.55 -14.67 -21.50
CA ASP A 176 -1.96 -13.60 -22.40
C ASP A 176 -0.91 -12.48 -22.42
N ALA A 177 -0.35 -12.13 -21.25
CA ALA A 177 0.70 -11.13 -21.12
C ALA A 177 1.99 -11.54 -21.86
N ALA A 178 2.39 -12.81 -21.75
CA ALA A 178 3.55 -13.34 -22.46
C ALA A 178 3.39 -13.32 -23.99
N SER A 179 2.15 -13.42 -24.49
CA SER A 179 1.86 -13.28 -25.92
C SER A 179 1.89 -11.83 -26.42
N GLN A 180 1.60 -10.87 -25.55
CA GLN A 180 1.63 -9.43 -25.86
C GLN A 180 3.04 -8.83 -25.70
N ASP A 181 3.83 -9.30 -24.73
CA ASP A 181 5.21 -8.85 -24.51
C ASP A 181 6.18 -9.30 -25.63
N ALA A 182 5.75 -10.20 -26.54
CA ALA A 182 6.50 -10.56 -27.74
C ALA A 182 6.44 -9.48 -28.85
N GLU A 183 5.45 -8.58 -28.81
CA GLU A 183 5.31 -7.46 -29.77
C GLU A 183 5.77 -6.10 -29.20
N ASP A 184 5.94 -5.97 -27.87
CA ASP A 184 6.27 -4.71 -27.18
C ASP A 184 7.61 -4.85 -26.40
N ALA A 185 8.60 -5.52 -27.00
CA ALA A 185 9.91 -5.82 -26.42
C ALA A 185 10.89 -4.63 -26.36
N SER A 186 10.40 -3.45 -25.99
CA SER A 186 11.25 -2.37 -25.48
C SER A 186 10.57 -1.75 -24.27
N GLU A 187 11.31 -1.56 -23.17
CA GLU A 187 10.87 -0.88 -21.92
C GLU A 187 10.32 -1.76 -20.78
N SER A 188 10.87 -2.96 -20.53
CA SER A 188 10.79 -3.57 -19.18
C SER A 188 12.14 -4.05 -18.67
N SER A 189 13.10 -3.13 -18.72
CA SER A 189 14.35 -3.18 -17.99
C SER A 189 14.42 -1.92 -17.15
N ASP A 190 13.57 -1.83 -16.14
CA ASP A 190 13.71 -0.78 -15.12
C ASP A 190 13.92 -1.41 -13.75
N ASP A 191 15.16 -1.89 -13.59
CA ASP A 191 15.84 -2.05 -12.32
C ASP A 191 16.07 -0.66 -11.70
N GLU A 192 14.97 0.05 -11.37
CA GLU A 192 15.06 1.35 -10.73
C GLU A 192 15.49 1.15 -9.27
N ILE A 193 16.73 1.60 -9.03
CA ILE A 193 17.47 1.58 -7.77
C ILE A 193 16.78 2.56 -6.79
N ASP A 194 15.79 2.08 -6.01
CA ASP A 194 15.28 2.84 -4.87
C ASP A 194 16.08 2.50 -3.60
N ASP A 195 17.08 3.36 -3.33
CA ASP A 195 17.91 3.40 -2.13
C ASP A 195 17.08 3.84 -0.91
N ALA A 196 16.58 2.87 -0.15
CA ALA A 196 16.14 3.11 1.22
C ALA A 196 17.25 2.75 2.21
N GLU A 197 18.26 3.63 2.33
CA GLU A 197 18.96 3.99 3.60
C GLU A 197 20.06 5.04 3.33
N ASP A 198 19.71 6.33 3.38
CA ASP A 198 20.43 7.29 4.26
C ASP A 198 19.51 8.46 4.61
N GLY A 199 19.31 8.67 5.90
CA GLY A 199 18.63 9.85 6.43
C GLY A 199 19.49 11.09 6.21
N ARG A 200 19.38 11.71 5.03
CA ARG A 200 19.78 13.09 4.81
C ARG A 200 18.89 13.78 3.77
N THR A 201 18.03 14.62 4.29
CA THR A 201 17.27 15.66 3.61
C THR A 201 18.15 16.46 2.66
N ARG A 202 17.71 16.64 1.41
CA ARG A 202 18.01 17.85 0.65
C ARG A 202 16.70 18.46 0.23
N ALA A 203 16.38 19.58 0.87
CA ALA A 203 15.31 20.46 0.49
C ALA A 203 15.76 21.31 -0.72
N ASN A 204 14.75 21.68 -1.51
CA ASN A 204 14.65 22.78 -2.45
C ASN A 204 15.00 22.51 -3.92
N GLY A 205 14.08 22.95 -4.79
CA GLY A 205 14.24 22.94 -6.24
C GLY A 205 12.92 22.68 -6.98
N ARG A 206 11.95 23.59 -6.85
CA ARG A 206 10.79 23.71 -7.74
C ARG A 206 11.29 24.14 -9.11
N GLU A 207 11.01 23.37 -10.15
CA GLU A 207 10.97 23.87 -11.52
C GLU A 207 9.90 23.10 -12.31
N THR A 208 8.92 23.88 -12.73
CA THR A 208 7.88 23.57 -13.70
C THR A 208 8.52 23.43 -15.08
N ASN A 209 8.08 22.46 -15.88
CA ASN A 209 7.87 22.68 -17.31
C ASN A 209 6.74 21.79 -17.82
N ASP A 210 5.73 22.49 -18.33
CA ASP A 210 4.56 22.04 -19.04
C ASP A 210 4.86 21.98 -20.55
N ALA A 211 3.96 21.32 -21.29
CA ALA A 211 3.90 21.12 -22.74
C ALA A 211 4.84 20.04 -23.30
N GLY A 212 4.39 19.04 -24.05
CA GLY A 212 3.09 18.73 -24.60
C GLY A 212 3.34 17.79 -25.78
N ASP A 213 2.72 16.61 -25.79
CA ASP A 213 2.48 15.91 -27.04
C ASP A 213 1.20 15.09 -26.93
N ALA A 214 0.26 15.45 -27.78
CA ALA A 214 -1.09 14.94 -27.86
C ALA A 214 -1.16 13.96 -29.02
N SER A 215 -0.90 12.69 -28.73
CA SER A 215 -1.43 11.55 -29.47
C SER A 215 -1.08 10.26 -28.74
N THR A 216 -1.83 9.94 -27.69
CA THR A 216 -1.81 8.58 -27.13
C THR A 216 -3.19 7.99 -27.31
N GLU A 217 -3.29 7.14 -28.34
CA GLU A 217 -4.25 6.04 -28.38
C GLU A 217 -4.40 5.47 -26.97
N THR A 218 -5.62 5.13 -26.58
CA THR A 218 -6.04 4.67 -25.26
C THR A 218 -5.33 3.37 -24.86
N ARG A 219 -4.04 3.48 -24.54
CA ARG A 219 -3.18 2.42 -24.06
C ARG A 219 -3.76 2.03 -22.70
N VAL A 220 -4.36 0.85 -22.64
CA VAL A 220 -4.93 0.32 -21.42
C VAL A 220 -3.83 0.24 -20.38
N LYS A 221 -3.83 1.20 -19.46
CA LYS A 221 -2.87 1.28 -18.36
C LYS A 221 -2.98 -0.03 -17.60
N ARG A 222 -1.93 -0.86 -17.69
CA ARG A 222 -1.85 -2.13 -16.98
C ARG A 222 -2.19 -1.86 -15.50
N PRO A 223 -3.03 -2.69 -14.85
CA PRO A 223 -3.29 -2.54 -13.43
C PRO A 223 -1.95 -2.48 -12.67
N PRO A 224 -1.78 -1.60 -11.67
CA PRO A 224 -0.48 -1.34 -11.03
C PRO A 224 -0.05 -2.45 -10.06
N LEU A 225 -0.27 -3.71 -10.42
CA LEU A 225 -0.03 -4.87 -9.58
C LEU A 225 1.46 -5.08 -9.27
N PRO A 226 2.41 -5.00 -10.22
CA PRO A 226 3.83 -5.08 -9.90
C PRO A 226 4.29 -3.98 -8.94
N TRP A 227 3.81 -2.74 -9.15
CA TRP A 227 4.06 -1.62 -8.25
C TRP A 227 3.52 -1.91 -6.84
N LEU A 228 2.28 -2.40 -6.74
CA LEU A 228 1.62 -2.70 -5.48
C LEU A 228 2.42 -3.72 -4.67
N PHE A 229 2.77 -4.86 -5.26
CA PHE A 229 3.55 -5.89 -4.56
C PHE A 229 4.93 -5.39 -4.15
N ARG A 230 5.59 -4.59 -4.99
CA ARG A 230 6.89 -3.97 -4.66
C ARG A 230 6.78 -3.08 -3.42
N ARG A 231 5.75 -2.24 -3.35
CA ARG A 231 5.54 -1.29 -2.25
C ARG A 231 5.11 -2.00 -0.96
N VAL A 232 4.19 -2.96 -1.03
CA VAL A 232 3.85 -3.81 0.12
C VAL A 232 5.06 -4.61 0.62
N GLY A 233 5.92 -5.10 -0.29
CA GLY A 233 7.23 -5.68 0.04
C GLY A 233 8.10 -4.76 0.91
N LYS A 234 8.14 -3.47 0.58
CA LYS A 234 8.88 -2.45 1.35
C LYS A 234 8.28 -2.26 2.74
N VAL A 235 6.94 -2.28 2.86
CA VAL A 235 6.25 -2.21 4.16
C VAL A 235 6.53 -3.46 5.00
N GLY A 236 6.49 -4.66 4.42
CA GLY A 236 6.84 -5.87 5.18
C GLY A 236 8.26 -5.82 5.74
N ALA A 237 9.22 -5.35 4.94
CA ALA A 237 10.63 -5.30 5.33
C ALA A 237 10.96 -4.20 6.34
N GLY A 238 10.36 -3.02 6.19
CA GLY A 238 10.74 -1.79 6.91
C GLY A 238 9.63 -1.17 7.76
N GLY A 239 8.43 -1.75 7.74
CA GLY A 239 7.27 -1.32 8.52
C GLY A 239 7.45 -1.61 10.00
N VAL A 240 6.68 -0.97 10.87
CA VAL A 240 6.62 -1.24 12.32
C VAL A 240 5.18 -1.46 12.77
N GLY A 241 4.98 -2.19 13.88
CA GLY A 241 3.68 -2.39 14.50
C GLY A 241 2.59 -2.84 13.50
N ALA A 242 1.42 -2.20 13.60
CA ALA A 242 0.26 -2.53 12.77
C ALA A 242 0.51 -2.42 11.24
N ALA A 243 1.45 -1.60 10.79
CA ALA A 243 1.78 -1.48 9.37
C ALA A 243 2.42 -2.77 8.81
N ARG A 244 3.40 -3.33 9.54
CA ARG A 244 4.06 -4.58 9.16
C ARG A 244 3.09 -5.75 9.26
N ALA A 245 2.35 -5.85 10.36
CA ALA A 245 1.30 -6.85 10.52
C ALA A 245 0.26 -6.73 9.39
N GLY A 246 -0.12 -5.52 9.00
CA GLY A 246 -1.04 -5.25 7.90
C GLY A 246 -0.53 -5.77 6.56
N ALA A 247 0.75 -5.52 6.21
CA ALA A 247 1.36 -6.05 4.99
C ALA A 247 1.34 -7.60 4.97
N LEU A 248 1.66 -8.25 6.08
CA LEU A 248 1.63 -9.72 6.20
C LEU A 248 0.20 -10.27 6.11
N LYS A 249 -0.76 -9.67 6.83
CA LYS A 249 -2.18 -10.03 6.78
C LYS A 249 -2.75 -9.86 5.37
N PHE A 250 -2.37 -8.80 4.66
CA PHE A 250 -2.74 -8.61 3.25
C PHE A 250 -2.22 -9.75 2.37
N THR A 251 -0.94 -10.14 2.50
CA THR A 251 -0.39 -11.23 1.69
C THR A 251 -1.10 -12.56 1.94
N ALA A 252 -1.44 -12.86 3.19
CA ALA A 252 -2.17 -14.07 3.56
C ALA A 252 -3.60 -14.05 3.02
N ALA A 253 -4.32 -12.94 3.21
CA ALA A 253 -5.70 -12.79 2.77
C ALA A 253 -5.82 -12.85 1.23
N LEU A 254 -4.92 -12.15 0.52
CA LEU A 254 -4.90 -12.19 -0.94
C LEU A 254 -4.52 -13.58 -1.47
N GLY A 255 -3.51 -14.22 -0.90
CA GLY A 255 -3.11 -15.57 -1.30
C GLY A 255 -4.23 -16.60 -1.10
N SER A 256 -4.87 -16.57 0.06
CA SER A 256 -6.04 -17.42 0.36
C SER A 256 -7.20 -17.15 -0.61
N GLY A 257 -7.47 -15.88 -0.91
CA GLY A 257 -8.54 -15.48 -1.82
C GLY A 257 -8.29 -15.85 -3.28
N LEU A 258 -7.03 -15.90 -3.72
CA LEU A 258 -6.67 -16.37 -5.06
C LEU A 258 -6.83 -17.89 -5.18
N GLY A 259 -6.34 -18.63 -4.18
CA GLY A 259 -6.31 -20.09 -4.17
C GLY A 259 -5.60 -20.70 -5.39
N ALA A 260 -5.76 -22.02 -5.56
CA ALA A 260 -5.07 -22.77 -6.61
C ALA A 260 -5.36 -22.23 -8.02
N ASN A 261 -6.62 -21.88 -8.31
CA ASN A 261 -7.03 -21.38 -9.62
C ASN A 261 -6.46 -19.98 -9.92
N GLY A 262 -6.42 -19.10 -8.93
CA GLY A 262 -5.85 -17.75 -9.09
C GLY A 262 -4.35 -17.81 -9.36
N PHE A 263 -3.61 -18.66 -8.63
CA PHE A 263 -2.17 -18.86 -8.86
C PHE A 263 -1.85 -19.63 -10.15
N ALA A 264 -2.73 -20.54 -10.58
CA ALA A 264 -2.58 -21.20 -11.88
C ALA A 264 -2.73 -20.20 -13.04
N ARG A 265 -3.60 -19.19 -12.90
CA ARG A 265 -3.80 -18.14 -13.89
C ARG A 265 -2.66 -17.11 -13.91
N ASN A 266 -2.20 -16.71 -12.73
CA ASN A 266 -1.19 -15.65 -12.56
C ASN A 266 0.00 -16.13 -11.70
N PRO A 267 0.79 -17.12 -12.15
CA PRO A 267 1.93 -17.65 -11.39
C PRO A 267 3.00 -16.60 -11.05
N SER A 268 3.16 -15.55 -11.86
CA SER A 268 4.11 -14.44 -11.67
C SER A 268 3.90 -13.66 -10.36
N VAL A 269 2.69 -13.72 -9.79
CA VAL A 269 2.33 -13.03 -8.54
C VAL A 269 2.91 -13.72 -7.31
N ALA A 270 3.27 -15.01 -7.42
CA ALA A 270 3.67 -15.83 -6.27
C ALA A 270 4.93 -15.31 -5.56
N ALA A 271 6.03 -15.07 -6.28
CA ALA A 271 7.27 -14.59 -5.68
C ALA A 271 7.13 -13.18 -5.06
N PRO A 272 6.51 -12.19 -5.75
CA PRO A 272 6.21 -10.89 -5.14
C PRO A 272 5.36 -10.98 -3.86
N LEU A 273 4.39 -11.91 -3.80
CA LEU A 273 3.51 -12.08 -2.65
C LEU A 273 4.22 -12.74 -1.45
N LEU A 274 5.21 -13.59 -1.69
CA LEU A 274 6.04 -14.20 -0.64
C LEU A 274 7.04 -13.21 -0.01
N LEU A 275 7.45 -12.18 -0.76
CA LEU A 275 8.55 -11.28 -0.40
C LEU A 275 8.41 -10.63 1.01
N PRO A 276 7.25 -10.07 1.43
CA PRO A 276 7.09 -9.48 2.76
C PRO A 276 7.41 -10.49 3.88
N ALA A 277 6.82 -11.68 3.80
CA ALA A 277 6.98 -12.71 4.82
C ALA A 277 8.39 -13.32 4.80
N ALA A 278 8.94 -13.58 3.61
CA ALA A 278 10.30 -14.08 3.43
C ALA A 278 11.36 -13.13 4.00
N LEU A 279 11.17 -11.82 3.89
CA LEU A 279 12.07 -10.82 4.51
C LEU A 279 11.92 -10.76 6.03
N CYS A 280 10.71 -10.96 6.57
CA CYS A 280 10.48 -10.92 8.02
C CYS A 280 11.10 -12.12 8.74
N VAL A 281 11.07 -13.32 8.15
CA VAL A 281 11.67 -14.53 8.73
C VAL A 281 13.19 -14.60 8.56
N ASP A 282 13.76 -13.77 7.68
CA ASP A 282 15.20 -13.76 7.43
C ASP A 282 15.95 -13.06 8.58
N ASP A 283 16.77 -13.83 9.31
CA ASP A 283 17.54 -13.36 10.47
C ASP A 283 18.47 -12.18 10.19
N ALA A 284 18.91 -12.01 8.94
CA ALA A 284 19.75 -10.87 8.59
C ALA A 284 18.96 -9.55 8.46
N VAL A 285 17.62 -9.61 8.46
CA VAL A 285 16.75 -8.43 8.58
C VAL A 285 16.61 -8.05 10.06
N LYS A 286 17.00 -6.81 10.36
CA LYS A 286 16.98 -6.25 11.72
C LYS A 286 15.71 -5.46 11.96
N GLY A 287 15.30 -5.35 13.23
CA GLY A 287 14.13 -4.56 13.62
C GLY A 287 12.80 -5.30 13.45
N VAL A 288 12.84 -6.61 13.20
CA VAL A 288 11.68 -7.50 13.23
C VAL A 288 11.64 -8.20 14.58
N ASP A 289 10.59 -7.92 15.33
CA ASP A 289 10.21 -8.54 16.60
C ASP A 289 9.58 -9.93 16.39
N GLU A 290 9.62 -10.74 17.46
CA GLU A 290 9.25 -12.16 17.39
C GLU A 290 7.80 -12.38 16.94
N ALA A 291 6.85 -11.57 17.43
CA ALA A 291 5.45 -11.68 17.04
C ALA A 291 5.24 -11.50 15.52
N HIS A 292 6.02 -10.62 14.87
CA HIS A 292 5.97 -10.45 13.42
C HIS A 292 6.69 -11.57 12.66
N ARG A 293 7.71 -12.20 13.26
CA ARG A 293 8.36 -13.40 12.69
C ARG A 293 7.40 -14.59 12.71
N ASP A 294 6.72 -14.80 13.83
CA ASP A 294 5.70 -15.83 13.99
C ASP A 294 4.55 -15.64 13.00
N LEU A 295 4.05 -14.40 12.88
CA LEU A 295 3.04 -14.06 11.88
C LEU A 295 3.56 -14.34 10.47
N ALA A 296 4.77 -13.91 10.13
CA ALA A 296 5.34 -14.15 8.80
C ALA A 296 5.50 -15.65 8.50
N ALA A 297 5.90 -16.47 9.47
CA ALA A 297 5.96 -17.92 9.31
C ALA A 297 4.57 -18.53 9.05
N GLN A 298 3.55 -18.11 9.81
CA GLN A 298 2.16 -18.53 9.56
C GLN A 298 1.67 -18.12 8.17
N VAL A 299 2.01 -16.90 7.73
CA VAL A 299 1.66 -16.42 6.37
C VAL A 299 2.33 -17.27 5.29
N LEU A 300 3.58 -17.70 5.47
CA LEU A 300 4.24 -18.58 4.51
C LEU A 300 3.55 -19.94 4.40
N GLU A 301 3.04 -20.50 5.51
CA GLU A 301 2.27 -21.75 5.47
C GLU A 301 0.92 -21.56 4.77
N VAL A 302 0.20 -20.47 5.06
CA VAL A 302 -1.05 -20.12 4.33
C VAL A 302 -0.80 -20.02 2.82
N LEU A 303 0.31 -19.38 2.43
CA LEU A 303 0.68 -19.24 1.01
C LEU A 303 1.09 -20.58 0.39
N ARG A 304 1.73 -21.47 1.16
CA ARG A 304 2.07 -22.82 0.71
C ARG A 304 0.81 -23.63 0.41
N ASP A 305 -0.19 -23.57 1.29
CA ASP A 305 -1.44 -24.31 1.14
C ASP A 305 -2.30 -23.78 -0.03
N ALA A 306 -2.22 -22.48 -0.31
CA ALA A 306 -2.97 -21.84 -1.39
C ALA A 306 -2.37 -22.10 -2.80
N MET A 307 -1.06 -22.34 -2.90
CA MET A 307 -0.35 -22.47 -4.16
C MET A 307 -0.37 -23.91 -4.69
N PRO A 308 -0.66 -24.15 -5.99
CA PRO A 308 -0.73 -25.50 -6.53
C PRO A 308 0.67 -26.08 -6.82
N GLY A 309 0.84 -27.39 -6.56
CA GLY A 309 2.00 -28.16 -6.98
C GLY A 309 3.33 -27.65 -6.42
N ASP A 310 4.32 -27.46 -7.29
CA ASP A 310 5.67 -27.02 -6.95
C ASP A 310 5.85 -25.49 -6.98
N LEU A 311 4.78 -24.74 -7.23
CA LEU A 311 4.81 -23.30 -7.44
C LEU A 311 5.33 -22.54 -6.22
N PHE A 312 4.95 -22.96 -5.01
CA PHE A 312 5.50 -22.40 -3.77
C PHE A 312 7.01 -22.58 -3.68
N SER A 313 7.51 -23.77 -4.01
CA SER A 313 8.94 -24.10 -3.96
C SER A 313 9.74 -23.25 -4.95
N ARG A 314 9.26 -23.11 -6.19
CA ARG A 314 9.86 -22.25 -7.22
C ARG A 314 9.85 -20.77 -6.81
N ALA A 315 8.69 -20.26 -6.39
CA ALA A 315 8.55 -18.87 -5.98
C ALA A 315 9.38 -18.55 -4.72
N SER A 316 9.51 -19.50 -3.78
CA SER A 316 10.39 -19.37 -2.62
C SER A 316 11.86 -19.32 -2.99
N ALA A 317 12.30 -20.18 -3.91
CA ALA A 317 13.67 -20.17 -4.43
C ALA A 317 14.00 -18.86 -5.14
N GLU A 318 13.10 -18.39 -6.01
CA GLU A 318 13.22 -17.10 -6.69
C GLU A 318 13.30 -15.93 -5.69
N THR A 319 12.40 -15.90 -4.70
CA THR A 319 12.37 -14.86 -3.67
C THR A 319 13.67 -14.83 -2.87
N ARG A 320 14.17 -16.00 -2.44
CA ARG A 320 15.46 -16.11 -1.73
C ARG A 320 16.62 -15.65 -2.61
N ALA A 321 16.66 -16.08 -3.88
CA ALA A 321 17.68 -15.65 -4.84
C ALA A 321 17.66 -14.12 -5.02
N ARG A 322 16.47 -13.52 -5.11
CA ARG A 322 16.28 -12.06 -5.21
C ARG A 322 16.80 -11.34 -3.96
N ILE A 323 16.52 -11.85 -2.76
CA ILE A 323 17.00 -11.28 -1.50
C ILE A 323 18.53 -11.32 -1.43
N VAL A 324 19.13 -12.47 -1.71
CA VAL A 324 20.59 -12.66 -1.71
C VAL A 324 21.24 -11.81 -2.79
N GLY A 325 20.73 -11.86 -4.03
CA GLY A 325 21.22 -11.08 -5.15
C GLY A 325 21.22 -9.58 -4.87
N ARG A 326 20.16 -9.03 -4.27
CA ARG A 326 20.14 -7.61 -3.85
C ARG A 326 21.16 -7.30 -2.76
N ARG A 327 21.39 -8.21 -1.81
CA ARG A 327 22.41 -8.02 -0.76
C ARG A 327 23.80 -7.99 -1.37
N ASP A 328 24.09 -8.89 -2.29
CA ASP A 328 25.40 -8.97 -2.94
C ASP A 328 25.62 -7.82 -3.93
N ALA A 329 24.60 -7.39 -4.67
CA ALA A 329 24.64 -6.18 -5.48
C ALA A 329 24.99 -4.94 -4.64
N ARG A 330 24.35 -4.78 -3.47
CA ARG A 330 24.68 -3.68 -2.52
C ARG A 330 26.10 -3.79 -1.97
N ARG A 331 26.61 -5.00 -1.70
CA ARG A 331 28.00 -5.21 -1.25
C ARG A 331 29.00 -4.85 -2.35
N LYS A 332 28.78 -5.34 -3.58
CA LYS A 332 29.60 -5.04 -4.76
C LYS A 332 29.61 -3.55 -5.06
N ARG A 333 28.45 -2.89 -5.04
CA ARG A 333 28.33 -1.43 -5.25
C ARG A 333 29.13 -0.63 -4.23
N LYS A 334 29.04 -0.98 -2.94
CA LYS A 334 29.82 -0.33 -1.88
C LYS A 334 31.33 -0.58 -2.02
N ALA A 335 31.72 -1.75 -2.49
CA ALA A 335 33.12 -2.05 -2.77
C ALA A 335 33.63 -1.25 -3.98
N LEU A 336 32.84 -1.15 -5.04
CA LEU A 336 33.16 -0.37 -6.24
C LEU A 336 33.26 1.13 -5.91
N GLU A 337 32.30 1.68 -5.18
CA GLU A 337 32.32 3.09 -4.73
C GLU A 337 33.60 3.41 -3.94
N ALA A 338 34.07 2.47 -3.10
CA ALA A 338 35.31 2.65 -2.36
C ALA A 338 36.58 2.69 -3.24
N VAL A 339 36.52 2.14 -4.45
CA VAL A 339 37.60 2.17 -5.44
C VAL A 339 37.48 3.38 -6.36
N THR A 340 36.27 3.69 -6.83
CA THR A 340 36.02 4.78 -7.79
C THR A 340 36.01 6.16 -7.14
N ASP A 341 35.55 6.27 -5.89
CA ASP A 341 35.49 7.52 -5.12
C ASP A 341 35.87 7.27 -3.64
N PRO A 342 37.18 7.20 -3.35
CA PRO A 342 37.66 6.90 -2.00
C PRO A 342 37.31 8.00 -0.99
N GLU A 343 37.18 9.26 -1.43
CA GLU A 343 36.81 10.38 -0.56
C GLU A 343 35.37 10.26 -0.07
N ARG A 344 34.43 9.96 -0.97
CA ARG A 344 33.03 9.75 -0.62
C ARG A 344 32.86 8.54 0.31
N ALA A 345 33.57 7.45 0.04
CA ALA A 345 33.58 6.29 0.92
C ALA A 345 34.18 6.61 2.31
N ALA A 346 35.22 7.43 2.38
CA ALA A 346 35.80 7.90 3.65
C ALA A 346 34.83 8.81 4.43
N ARG A 347 34.17 9.76 3.76
CA ARG A 347 33.14 10.62 4.36
C ARG A 347 31.98 9.78 4.92
N ALA A 348 31.52 8.77 4.18
CA ALA A 348 30.48 7.84 4.65
C ALA A 348 30.94 7.04 5.89
N LYS A 349 32.21 6.60 5.95
CA LYS A 349 32.79 5.94 7.14
C LYS A 349 32.82 6.88 8.35
N ILE A 350 33.20 8.14 8.16
CA ILE A 350 33.22 9.15 9.24
C ILE A 350 31.80 9.38 9.77
N VAL A 351 30.81 9.59 8.90
CA VAL A 351 29.40 9.77 9.30
C VAL A 351 28.89 8.55 10.06
N LYS A 352 29.21 7.33 9.61
CA LYS A 352 28.83 6.09 10.29
C LYS A 352 29.49 5.96 11.66
N SER A 353 30.75 6.35 11.79
CA SER A 353 31.48 6.38 13.07
C SER A 353 30.82 7.37 14.04
N GLN A 354 30.49 8.58 13.58
CA GLN A 354 29.81 9.61 14.37
C GLN A 354 28.42 9.12 14.84
N LYS A 355 27.60 8.52 13.96
CA LYS A 355 26.31 7.91 14.34
C LYS A 355 26.48 6.83 15.40
N ARG A 356 27.49 5.95 15.28
CA ARG A 356 27.80 4.92 16.29
C ARG A 356 28.23 5.50 17.62
N ALA A 357 29.06 6.55 17.60
CA ALA A 357 29.49 7.25 18.81
C ALA A 357 28.30 7.92 19.52
N ALA A 358 27.42 8.59 18.78
CA ALA A 358 26.20 9.20 19.31
C ALA A 358 25.24 8.16 19.91
N ALA A 359 25.02 7.03 19.23
CA ALA A 359 24.21 5.93 19.75
C ALA A 359 24.79 5.31 21.02
N ARG A 360 26.12 5.12 21.09
CA ARG A 360 26.79 4.67 22.31
C ARG A 360 26.64 5.67 23.45
N LYS A 361 26.80 6.96 23.18
CA LYS A 361 26.61 8.04 24.18
C LYS A 361 25.19 8.05 24.72
N ARG A 362 24.17 7.89 23.85
CA ARG A 362 22.77 7.76 24.24
C ARG A 362 22.52 6.55 25.14
N ARG A 363 23.02 5.36 24.75
CA ARG A 363 22.89 4.12 25.55
C ARG A 363 23.54 4.24 26.94
N VAL A 364 24.72 4.88 27.02
CA VAL A 364 25.39 5.16 28.30
C VAL A 364 24.60 6.17 29.13
N GLY A 365 24.01 7.19 28.50
CA GLY A 365 23.11 8.14 29.15
C GLY A 365 21.85 7.49 29.72
N GLU A 366 21.19 6.62 28.96
CA GLU A 366 20.01 5.85 29.40
C GLU A 366 20.36 4.94 30.59
N PHE A 367 21.54 4.30 30.59
CA PHE A 367 22.02 3.50 31.71
C PHE A 367 22.36 4.35 32.96
N ARG A 368 22.97 5.53 32.77
CA ARG A 368 23.28 6.47 33.86
C ARG A 368 22.05 7.16 34.43
N ALA A 369 21.01 7.39 33.63
CA ALA A 369 19.76 8.04 34.04
C ALA A 369 18.79 7.09 34.76
N GLY A 370 19.22 5.87 35.14
CA GLY A 370 18.39 4.94 35.92
C GLY A 370 17.16 4.39 35.20
N LYS A 371 17.00 4.66 33.89
CA LYS A 371 15.89 4.17 33.05
C LYS A 371 16.13 2.78 32.45
N GLY A 372 17.24 2.14 32.82
CA GLY A 372 17.42 0.70 32.63
C GLY A 372 16.66 -0.03 33.72
N SER A 373 15.61 -0.76 33.36
CA SER A 373 15.04 -1.80 34.20
C SER A 373 16.18 -2.67 34.73
N GLY A 374 16.44 -2.54 36.03
CA GLY A 374 17.44 -3.37 36.71
C GLY A 374 17.02 -4.84 36.67
N PRO A 375 17.98 -5.78 36.71
CA PRO A 375 17.67 -7.19 36.87
C PRO A 375 17.24 -7.41 38.32
N GLU A 376 15.95 -7.22 38.61
CA GLU A 376 15.34 -7.55 39.90
C GLU A 376 15.19 -9.07 40.14
N GLY A 377 15.89 -9.90 39.36
CA GLY A 377 15.96 -11.36 39.55
C GLY A 377 17.33 -11.89 39.99
N ALA A 378 18.40 -11.08 39.97
CA ALA A 378 19.77 -11.61 40.10
C ALA A 378 20.40 -11.50 41.50
N LYS A 379 19.73 -10.89 42.48
CA LYS A 379 20.30 -10.68 43.84
C LYS A 379 19.70 -11.55 44.95
N LYS A 380 18.82 -12.51 44.65
CA LYS A 380 18.24 -13.42 45.66
C LYS A 380 18.89 -14.82 45.74
N ARG A 381 19.99 -15.07 45.02
CA ARG A 381 20.75 -16.33 45.10
C ARG A 381 22.21 -16.09 45.50
N ALA A 382 22.44 -15.55 46.69
CA ALA A 382 23.79 -15.47 47.26
C ALA A 382 23.81 -15.29 48.80
N ARG A 383 22.72 -15.62 49.50
CA ARG A 383 22.68 -15.70 50.97
C ARG A 383 21.62 -16.73 51.38
N ASP A 384 22.03 -17.99 51.32
CA ASP A 384 21.58 -19.08 52.18
C ASP A 384 22.73 -20.08 52.21
N VAL A 385 23.68 -19.80 53.11
CA VAL A 385 24.58 -20.74 53.80
C VAL A 385 24.64 -20.27 55.24
#